data_AF-A0A819NUV4-F1
#
_entry.id   AF-A0A819NUV4-F1
#
_cell.length_a   1.000
_cell.length_b   1.000
_cell.length_c   1.000
_cell.angle_alpha   90.00
_cell.angle_beta   90.00
_cell.angle_gamma   90.00
#
_symmetry.space_group_name_H-M   'P 1'
#
loop_
_entity.id
_entity.type
_entity.pdbx_description
1 polymer ?
#
loop_
_entity_poly.entity_id
_entity_poly.type
_entity_poly.pdbx_seq_one_letter_code
_entity_poly.pdbx_strand_id
1 'polypeptide(L)'
;VLWHLPFAITGQYTDLTKGILLFSPKLQSPFLLPVLIPNTFGSISATPLLNGQSSYTFTLAIGNLSLNILAINNVKYPGSIHLTAGQS
;
A
#
# COMPACT_ATOMS: atom_id res chain seq x y z
N VAL A 1 12.71 15.56 14.10
CA VAL A 1 11.37 15.23 13.53
C VAL A 1 11.54 13.99 12.66
N LEU A 2 11.34 12.76 13.15
CA LEU A 2 11.73 11.51 12.43
C LEU A 2 10.60 10.95 11.52
N TRP A 3 9.40 11.54 11.56
CA TRP A 3 8.17 11.04 10.93
C TRP A 3 8.10 11.21 9.41
N HIS A 4 9.01 11.98 8.82
CA HIS A 4 9.07 12.18 7.36
C HIS A 4 9.79 11.02 6.66
N LEU A 5 10.58 10.23 7.39
CA LEU A 5 11.35 9.11 6.83
C LEU A 5 10.44 8.00 6.27
N PRO A 6 9.39 7.54 6.96
CA PRO A 6 8.49 6.52 6.43
C PRO A 6 7.74 6.97 5.17
N PHE A 7 7.28 8.22 5.11
CA PHE A 7 6.63 8.77 3.91
C PHE A 7 7.58 8.87 2.72
N ALA A 8 8.82 9.31 2.96
CA ALA A 8 9.85 9.35 1.92
C ALA A 8 10.20 7.96 1.38
N ILE A 9 10.19 6.95 2.25
CA ILE A 9 10.48 5.55 1.89
C ILE A 9 9.33 4.90 1.12
N THR A 10 8.08 5.11 1.54
CA THR A 10 6.89 4.51 0.91
C THR A 10 6.57 5.15 -0.44
N GLY A 11 6.88 6.44 -0.62
CA GLY A 11 6.39 7.21 -1.74
C GLY A 11 4.86 7.20 -1.82
N GLN A 12 4.18 7.13 -0.67
CA GLN A 12 2.73 7.01 -0.60
C GLN A 12 2.07 8.30 -1.09
N TYR A 13 1.08 8.15 -1.97
CA TYR A 13 0.14 9.19 -2.35
C TYR A 13 -1.28 8.70 -2.10
N THR A 14 -2.13 9.56 -1.55
CA THR A 14 -3.53 9.22 -1.29
C THR A 14 -4.47 10.37 -1.62
N ASP A 15 -5.58 10.05 -2.27
CA ASP A 15 -6.75 10.92 -2.47
C ASP A 15 -7.98 10.10 -2.10
N LEU A 16 -8.38 10.17 -0.82
CA LEU A 16 -9.50 9.40 -0.28
C LEU A 16 -10.84 9.79 -0.89
N THR A 17 -10.99 11.04 -1.35
CA THR A 17 -12.23 11.49 -1.99
C THR A 17 -12.49 10.79 -3.32
N LYS A 18 -11.41 10.37 -4.00
CA LYS A 18 -11.46 9.59 -5.25
C LYS A 18 -11.20 8.10 -5.02
N GLY A 19 -10.93 7.66 -3.80
CA GLY A 19 -10.54 6.29 -3.49
C GLY A 19 -9.20 5.90 -4.13
N ILE A 20 -8.21 6.79 -4.14
CA ILE A 20 -6.90 6.55 -4.75
C ILE A 20 -5.87 6.33 -3.65
N LEU A 21 -5.12 5.23 -3.77
CA LEU A 21 -3.96 4.92 -2.95
C LEU A 21 -2.83 4.36 -3.81
N LEU A 22 -1.73 5.10 -3.89
CA LEU A 22 -0.57 4.75 -4.69
C LEU A 22 0.67 4.66 -3.82
N PHE A 23 1.56 3.74 -4.15
CA PHE A 23 2.87 3.61 -3.52
C PHE A 23 3.97 3.58 -4.58
N SER A 24 5.09 4.20 -4.27
CA SER A 24 6.33 4.11 -5.05
C SER A 24 7.52 3.88 -4.13
N PRO A 25 7.59 2.71 -3.46
CA PRO A 25 8.63 2.45 -2.48
C PRO A 25 10.02 2.53 -3.07
N LYS A 26 10.95 3.17 -2.36
CA LYS A 26 12.37 3.22 -2.77
C LYS A 26 13.15 1.95 -2.45
N LEU A 27 12.54 1.04 -1.68
CA LEU A 27 13.12 -0.25 -1.33
C LEU A 27 12.85 -1.28 -2.42
N GLN A 28 13.84 -2.14 -2.66
CA GLN A 28 13.66 -3.33 -3.49
C GLN A 28 12.95 -4.43 -2.68
N SER A 29 12.23 -5.32 -3.37
CA SER A 29 11.62 -6.51 -2.76
C SER A 29 12.73 -7.42 -2.20
N PRO A 30 12.56 -8.02 -0.99
CA PRO A 30 11.38 -7.96 -0.14
C PRO A 30 11.33 -6.70 0.75
N PHE A 31 10.11 -6.23 1.01
CA PHE A 31 9.89 -5.16 2.00
C PHE A 31 8.55 -5.31 2.72
N LEU A 32 8.44 -4.64 3.87
CA LEU A 32 7.18 -4.41 4.59
C LEU A 32 7.15 -2.95 5.02
N LEU A 33 6.13 -2.21 4.61
CA LEU A 33 6.02 -0.78 4.87
C LEU A 33 4.62 -0.42 5.39
N PRO A 34 4.52 0.57 6.29
CA PRO A 34 3.24 0.98 6.85
C PRO A 34 2.41 1.78 5.84
N VAL A 35 1.09 1.66 5.96
CA VAL A 35 0.11 2.53 5.30
C VAL A 35 -0.22 3.67 6.25
N LEU A 36 -0.03 4.90 5.80
CA LEU A 36 -0.12 6.11 6.63
C LEU A 36 -1.35 6.91 6.21
N ILE A 37 -2.54 6.46 6.60
CA ILE A 37 -3.84 7.09 6.30
C ILE A 37 -4.54 7.42 7.62
N PRO A 38 -5.20 8.59 7.77
CA PRO A 38 -5.94 8.89 9.00
C PRO A 38 -6.96 7.80 9.35
N ASN A 39 -7.03 7.44 10.63
CA ASN A 39 -7.97 6.45 11.20
C ASN A 39 -7.91 5.05 10.56
N THR A 40 -6.83 4.76 9.82
CA THR A 40 -6.65 3.54 9.06
C THR A 40 -5.22 3.07 9.25
N PHE A 41 -5.02 1.82 9.64
CA PHE A 41 -3.68 1.26 9.81
C PHE A 41 -3.56 -0.02 9.03
N GLY A 42 -2.45 -0.19 8.31
CA GLY A 42 -2.20 -1.34 7.48
C GLY A 42 -0.76 -1.39 7.03
N SER A 43 -0.47 -2.31 6.14
CA SER A 43 0.86 -2.49 5.56
C SER A 43 0.77 -2.85 4.09
N ILE A 44 1.81 -2.49 3.35
CA ILE A 44 2.12 -3.10 2.06
C ILE A 44 3.37 -3.96 2.21
N SER A 45 3.36 -5.11 1.55
CA SER A 45 4.53 -5.95 1.43
C SER A 45 4.82 -6.29 -0.02
N ALA A 46 6.09 -6.57 -0.29
CA ALA A 46 6.52 -7.18 -1.53
C ALA A 46 7.30 -8.46 -1.21
N THR A 47 7.00 -9.52 -1.94
CA THR A 47 7.74 -10.79 -1.88
C THR A 47 8.27 -11.13 -3.28
N PRO A 48 9.53 -11.59 -3.40
CA PRO A 48 10.08 -11.98 -4.69
C PRO A 48 9.42 -13.27 -5.19
N LEU A 49 9.16 -13.34 -6.49
CA LEU A 49 8.71 -14.53 -7.19
C LEU A 49 9.88 -15.18 -7.94
N LEU A 50 9.78 -16.49 -8.23
CA LEU A 50 10.84 -17.25 -8.91
C LEU A 50 11.17 -16.73 -10.33
N ASN A 51 10.23 -16.01 -10.94
CA ASN A 51 10.38 -15.42 -12.27
C ASN A 51 11.02 -14.01 -12.26
N GLY A 52 11.55 -13.57 -11.12
CA GLY A 52 12.14 -12.23 -10.97
C GLY A 52 11.12 -11.10 -10.81
N GLN A 53 9.82 -11.40 -10.79
CA GLN A 53 8.77 -10.43 -10.46
C GLN A 53 8.59 -10.32 -8.94
N SER A 54 7.76 -9.38 -8.50
CA SER A 54 7.35 -9.26 -7.11
C SER A 54 5.85 -9.45 -6.99
N SER A 55 5.42 -10.24 -6.01
CA SER A 55 4.03 -10.24 -5.55
C SER A 55 3.88 -9.14 -4.52
N TYR A 56 2.78 -8.40 -4.61
CA TYR A 56 2.46 -7.33 -3.67
C TYR A 56 1.21 -7.69 -2.87
N THR A 57 1.25 -7.45 -1.57
CA THR A 57 0.09 -7.65 -0.68
C THR A 57 -0.16 -6.38 0.08
N PHE A 58 -1.42 -5.97 0.15
CA PHE A 58 -1.87 -4.86 0.98
C PHE A 58 -2.69 -5.46 2.11
N THR A 59 -2.37 -5.21 3.37
CA THR A 59 -3.14 -5.71 4.51
C THR A 59 -3.70 -4.55 5.31
N LEU A 60 -5.01 -4.58 5.56
CA LEU A 60 -5.67 -3.61 6.43
C LEU A 60 -5.77 -4.19 7.84
N ALA A 61 -5.10 -3.59 8.81
CA ALA A 61 -5.13 -4.04 10.20
C ALA A 61 -6.23 -3.35 11.02
N ILE A 62 -6.48 -2.06 10.77
CA ILE A 62 -7.47 -1.24 11.49
C ILE A 62 -8.17 -0.33 10.49
N GLY A 63 -9.49 -0.17 10.65
CA GLY A 63 -10.32 0.76 9.87
C GLY A 63 -11.04 0.08 8.71
N ASN A 64 -11.45 0.90 7.75
CA ASN A 64 -12.08 0.47 6.51
C ASN A 64 -11.56 1.35 5.36
N LEU A 65 -11.43 0.76 4.18
CA LEU A 65 -10.99 1.47 2.98
C LEU A 65 -11.85 1.07 1.79
N SER A 66 -12.29 2.06 1.04
CA SER A 66 -12.91 1.89 -0.26
C SER A 66 -12.01 2.55 -1.31
N LEU A 67 -11.40 1.74 -2.17
CA LEU A 67 -10.42 2.19 -3.15
C LEU A 67 -10.91 1.87 -4.56
N ASN A 68 -10.87 2.87 -5.44
CA ASN A 68 -11.04 2.71 -6.88
C ASN A 68 -9.71 2.43 -7.58
N ILE A 69 -8.61 2.93 -7.01
CA ILE A 69 -7.26 2.75 -7.55
C ILE A 69 -6.33 2.38 -6.39
N LEU A 70 -5.80 1.16 -6.45
CA LEU A 70 -4.65 0.74 -5.67
C LEU A 70 -3.51 0.40 -6.63
N ALA A 71 -2.33 0.99 -6.43
CA ALA A 71 -1.15 0.61 -7.20
C ALA A 71 0.14 0.71 -6.39
N ILE A 72 1.07 -0.20 -6.67
CA ILE A 72 2.41 -0.24 -6.09
C ILE A 72 3.41 -0.33 -7.26
N ASN A 73 4.36 0.61 -7.35
CA ASN A 73 5.33 0.67 -8.46
C ASN A 73 4.67 0.56 -9.85
N ASN A 74 3.57 1.30 -10.06
CA ASN A 74 2.74 1.30 -11.27
C ASN A 74 2.02 -0.03 -11.58
N VAL A 75 2.16 -1.06 -10.74
CA VAL A 75 1.34 -2.27 -10.82
C VAL A 75 0.00 -2.00 -10.15
N LYS A 76 -1.05 -1.92 -10.97
CA LYS A 76 -2.41 -1.62 -10.53
C LYS A 76 -3.16 -2.90 -10.15
N TYR A 77 -3.85 -2.87 -9.01
CA TYR A 77 -4.79 -3.93 -8.67
C TYR A 77 -5.99 -3.95 -9.65
N PRO A 78 -6.41 -5.12 -10.13
CA PRO A 78 -7.48 -5.21 -11.12
C PRO A 78 -8.85 -5.02 -10.45
N GLY A 79 -9.28 -3.77 -10.29
CA GLY A 79 -10.64 -3.42 -9.89
C GLY A 79 -10.71 -2.49 -8.66
N SER A 80 -11.95 -2.21 -8.25
CA SER A 80 -12.24 -1.50 -7.01
C SER A 80 -12.27 -2.48 -5.83
N ILE A 81 -11.90 -1.99 -4.66
CA ILE A 81 -11.64 -2.80 -3.47
C ILE A 81 -12.37 -2.15 -2.29
N HIS A 82 -13.06 -2.96 -1.50
CA HIS A 82 -13.57 -2.58 -0.19
C HIS A 82 -12.94 -3.50 0.85
N LEU A 83 -12.05 -2.95 1.69
CA LEU A 83 -11.36 -3.69 2.75
C LEU A 83 -11.86 -3.26 4.12
N THR A 84 -12.04 -4.25 4.99
CA THR A 84 -12.22 -4.08 6.42
C THR A 84 -11.01 -4.63 7.18
N ALA A 85 -10.87 -4.21 8.44
CA ALA A 85 -9.80 -4.69 9.32
C ALA A 85 -9.70 -6.24 9.32
N GLY A 86 -8.48 -6.74 9.14
CA GLY A 86 -8.15 -8.16 9.04
C GLY A 86 -8.07 -8.71 7.61
N GLN A 87 -8.39 -7.91 6.59
CA GLN A 87 -8.38 -8.35 5.18
C GLN A 87 -7.08 -7.95 4.45
N SER A 88 -6.74 -8.72 3.41
CA SER A 88 -5.53 -8.55 2.60
C SER A 88 -5.72 -8.91 1.14
#